data_AF-A0A1I3BQ91-F1
#
_entry.id   AF-A0A1I3BQ91-F1
#
_cell.length_a   1.000
_cell.length_b   1.000
_cell.length_c   1.000
_cell.angle_alpha   90.00
_cell.angle_beta   90.00
_cell.angle_gamma   90.00
#
_symmetry.space_group_name_H-M   'P 1'
#
loop_
_entity.id
_entity.type
_entity.pdbx_description
1 polymer ?
#
loop_
_entity_poly.entity_id
_entity_poly.type
_entity_poly.pdbx_seq_one_letter_code
_entity_poly.pdbx_strand_id
1 'polypeptide(L)'
;MTAPGGVCSVVRWADGRSVHDSNGFVTALAVREVRRAGKTVPEAWLDLLETCRRPNGSYGFWPYGATPAWAPELPADSDDTAVMLLELARAGRVSRTEARSVACHTVGAHRLRRVLDPGPPWLRQGMFTTWHRRGAGRDIDLVDLTAATNVLALLYSLGLQQIPGVEETLAGLTTGLGWAASSAARWQSLSPFYPEPDELARALDHATQCGVRGLTDGARTARQVCPRQSLDAVCSMAYGPPIWHSSDLAAIRRTA
;
A
#
# COMPACT_ATOMS: atom_id res chain seq x y z
N MET A 1 8.23 27.48 -0.35
CA MET A 1 8.77 26.39 0.49
C MET A 1 8.61 25.10 -0.27
N THR A 2 9.68 24.61 -0.89
CA THR A 2 9.76 23.27 -1.49
C THR A 2 9.85 22.24 -0.38
N ALA A 3 9.06 21.17 -0.48
CA ALA A 3 8.98 20.10 0.52
C ALA A 3 10.32 19.35 0.67
N PRO A 4 10.61 18.75 1.84
CA PRO A 4 11.88 18.08 2.09
C PRO A 4 11.97 16.77 1.27
N GLY A 5 12.98 16.68 0.40
CA GLY A 5 13.61 15.47 -0.14
C GLY A 5 12.79 14.47 -0.98
N GLY A 6 11.47 14.42 -0.87
CA GLY A 6 10.63 13.35 -1.41
C GLY A 6 10.31 13.42 -2.90
N VAL A 7 9.58 12.41 -3.38
CA VAL A 7 9.07 12.37 -4.75
C VAL A 7 7.85 13.26 -4.87
N CYS A 8 7.86 14.15 -5.87
CA CYS A 8 6.77 15.09 -6.10
C CYS A 8 5.48 14.37 -6.50
N SER A 9 4.38 14.87 -5.95
CA SER A 9 3.03 14.47 -6.32
C SER A 9 2.10 15.68 -6.39
N VAL A 10 0.94 15.49 -7.00
CA VAL A 10 -0.14 16.47 -7.08
C VAL A 10 -1.43 15.76 -6.70
N VAL A 11 -2.16 16.36 -5.78
CA VAL A 11 -3.48 15.89 -5.38
C VAL A 11 -4.53 16.60 -6.22
N ARG A 12 -5.45 15.86 -6.83
CA ARG A 12 -6.52 16.39 -7.69
C ARG A 12 -7.88 16.01 -7.13
N TRP A 13 -8.78 16.97 -7.01
CA TRP A 13 -10.16 16.79 -6.56
C TRP A 13 -11.15 16.79 -7.74
N ALA A 14 -12.37 16.29 -7.50
CA ALA A 14 -13.44 16.27 -8.51
C ALA A 14 -13.85 17.67 -8.99
N ASP A 15 -13.70 18.68 -8.15
CA ASP A 15 -14.03 20.08 -8.44
C ASP A 15 -12.94 20.80 -9.26
N GLY A 16 -11.90 20.09 -9.68
CA GLY A 16 -10.78 20.65 -10.44
C GLY A 16 -9.69 21.30 -9.58
N ARG A 17 -9.88 21.39 -8.25
CA ARG A 17 -8.83 21.86 -7.34
C ARG A 17 -7.62 20.93 -7.44
N SER A 18 -6.42 21.52 -7.35
CA SER A 18 -5.18 20.77 -7.25
C SER A 18 -4.19 21.40 -6.28
N VAL A 19 -3.40 20.55 -5.61
CA VAL A 19 -2.39 20.98 -4.63
C VAL A 19 -1.14 20.14 -4.81
N HIS A 20 0.04 20.78 -4.79
CA HIS A 20 1.32 20.06 -4.76
C HIS A 20 1.50 19.36 -3.42
N ASP A 21 2.00 18.14 -3.46
CA ASP A 21 2.25 17.30 -2.29
C ASP A 21 3.58 16.55 -2.43
N SER A 22 4.16 16.19 -1.29
CA SER A 22 5.32 15.32 -1.19
C SER A 22 5.16 14.50 0.07
N ASN A 23 4.89 13.22 -0.10
CA ASN A 23 4.52 12.31 0.97
C ASN A 23 5.43 11.07 0.99
N GLY A 24 5.45 10.41 2.14
CA GLY A 24 6.25 9.20 2.35
C GLY A 24 5.79 8.05 1.48
N PHE A 25 4.49 7.92 1.23
CA PHE A 25 3.93 6.78 0.50
C PHE A 25 4.41 6.73 -0.97
N VAL A 26 4.21 7.82 -1.72
CA VAL A 26 4.69 7.96 -3.11
C VAL A 26 6.22 7.79 -3.16
N THR A 27 6.93 8.37 -2.18
CA THR A 27 8.38 8.24 -2.07
C THR A 27 8.80 6.79 -1.84
N ALA A 28 8.10 6.03 -0.99
CA ALA A 28 8.42 4.63 -0.71
C ALA A 28 8.17 3.72 -1.92
N LEU A 29 7.12 3.99 -2.71
CA LEU A 29 6.91 3.33 -4.00
C LEU A 29 8.06 3.63 -4.97
N ALA A 30 8.56 4.86 -5.02
CA ALA A 30 9.70 5.22 -5.85
C ALA A 30 11.00 4.53 -5.40
N VAL A 31 11.27 4.51 -4.08
CA VAL A 31 12.39 3.75 -3.47
C VAL A 31 12.34 2.30 -3.92
N ARG A 32 11.16 1.66 -3.83
CA ARG A 32 10.97 0.27 -4.27
C ARG A 32 11.33 0.08 -5.74
N GLU A 33 10.82 0.94 -6.64
CA GLU A 33 11.07 0.78 -8.08
C GLU A 33 12.55 1.03 -8.44
N VAL A 34 13.19 2.05 -7.85
CA VAL A 34 14.63 2.31 -8.03
C VAL A 34 15.46 1.13 -7.55
N ARG A 35 15.16 0.58 -6.37
CA ARG A 35 15.85 -0.60 -5.84
C ARG A 35 15.65 -1.83 -6.74
N ARG A 36 14.44 -2.06 -7.24
CA ARG A 36 14.15 -3.19 -8.16
C ARG A 36 14.92 -3.08 -9.47
N ALA A 37 15.16 -1.86 -9.94
CA ALA A 37 16.01 -1.59 -11.09
C ALA A 37 17.52 -1.78 -10.83
N GLY A 38 17.92 -2.16 -9.61
CA GLY A 38 19.33 -2.26 -9.21
C GLY A 38 20.04 -0.90 -9.11
N LYS A 39 19.30 0.20 -9.04
CA LYS A 39 19.84 1.56 -8.94
C LYS A 39 19.98 1.98 -7.49
N THR A 40 20.90 2.91 -7.24
CA THR A 40 21.08 3.53 -5.91
C THR A 40 19.88 4.40 -5.57
N VAL A 41 19.27 4.14 -4.41
CA VAL A 41 18.18 4.96 -3.87
C VAL A 41 18.79 6.26 -3.30
N PRO A 42 18.22 7.44 -3.60
CA PRO A 42 18.67 8.68 -2.97
C PRO A 42 18.51 8.64 -1.45
N GLU A 43 19.56 8.99 -0.70
CA GLU A 43 19.53 8.98 0.77
C GLU A 43 18.42 9.88 1.34
N ALA A 44 18.20 11.05 0.71
CA ALA A 44 17.14 11.97 1.11
C ALA A 44 15.72 11.36 1.03
N TRP A 45 15.50 10.34 0.18
CA TRP A 45 14.23 9.63 0.13
C TRP A 45 14.07 8.72 1.35
N LEU A 46 15.14 8.01 1.72
CA LEU A 46 15.14 7.16 2.91
C LEU A 46 14.98 8.00 4.19
N ASP A 47 15.70 9.12 4.28
CA ASP A 47 15.60 10.05 5.41
C ASP A 47 14.16 10.56 5.56
N LEU A 48 13.47 10.87 4.45
CA LEU A 48 12.05 11.24 4.48
C LEU A 48 11.19 10.10 5.06
N LEU A 49 11.37 8.86 4.60
CA LEU A 49 10.58 7.72 5.09
C LEU A 49 10.77 7.51 6.59
N GLU A 50 11.97 7.70 7.13
CA GLU A 50 12.24 7.63 8.57
C GLU A 50 11.41 8.65 9.36
N THR A 51 11.20 9.85 8.82
CA THR A 51 10.36 10.87 9.46
C THR A 51 8.85 10.54 9.44
N CYS A 52 8.40 9.61 8.61
CA CYS A 52 7.02 9.14 8.56
C CYS A 52 6.66 8.17 9.71
N ARG A 53 7.64 7.75 10.50
CA ARG A 53 7.45 6.87 11.65
C ARG A 53 6.65 7.54 12.76
N ARG A 54 5.67 6.82 13.29
CA ARG A 54 4.81 7.23 14.41
C ARG A 54 5.36 6.71 15.75
N PRO A 55 4.95 7.27 16.91
CA PRO A 55 5.42 6.83 18.22
C PRO A 55 5.17 5.34 18.53
N ASN A 56 4.13 4.73 17.95
CA ASN A 56 3.83 3.30 18.10
C ASN A 56 4.64 2.40 17.14
N GLY A 57 5.55 2.97 16.34
CA GLY A 57 6.38 2.27 15.37
C GLY A 57 5.77 2.10 13.97
N SER A 58 4.47 2.34 13.79
CA SER A 58 3.84 2.33 12.46
C SER A 58 4.32 3.50 11.60
N TYR A 59 4.04 3.45 10.31
CA TYR A 59 4.29 4.57 9.40
C TYR A 59 2.95 5.14 8.91
N GLY A 60 2.96 6.40 8.53
CA GLY A 60 1.81 7.02 7.88
C GLY A 60 2.21 7.87 6.69
N PHE A 61 1.20 8.28 5.94
CA PHE A 61 1.34 8.87 4.62
C PHE A 61 2.30 10.06 4.54
N TRP A 62 2.27 10.96 5.55
CA TRP A 62 3.18 12.11 5.69
C TRP A 62 4.11 11.96 6.91
N PRO A 63 5.22 12.73 6.96
CA PRO A 63 6.06 12.84 8.15
C PRO A 63 5.25 13.15 9.42
N TYR A 64 5.70 12.61 10.54
CA TYR A 64 5.05 12.82 11.83
C TYR A 64 5.05 14.30 12.21
N GLY A 65 3.86 14.85 12.46
CA GLY A 65 3.68 16.27 12.77
C GLY A 65 3.72 17.22 11.56
N ALA A 66 3.86 16.70 10.33
CA ALA A 66 3.91 17.51 9.10
C ALA A 66 2.78 17.18 8.11
N THR A 67 1.62 16.71 8.61
CA THR A 67 0.42 16.55 7.78
C THR A 67 0.03 17.91 7.19
N PRO A 68 -0.17 18.05 5.87
CA PRO A 68 -0.58 19.31 5.27
C PRO A 68 -1.93 19.79 5.81
N ALA A 69 -2.10 21.11 5.97
CA ALA A 69 -3.34 21.69 6.51
C ALA A 69 -4.59 21.40 5.67
N TRP A 70 -4.43 21.08 4.38
CA TRP A 70 -5.53 20.70 3.49
C TRP A 70 -5.93 19.22 3.62
N ALA A 71 -5.06 18.38 4.19
CA ALA A 71 -5.21 16.93 4.18
C ALA A 71 -6.19 16.46 5.26
N PRO A 72 -6.96 15.38 4.99
CA PRO A 72 -7.78 14.77 6.03
C PRO A 72 -6.89 14.15 7.11
N GLU A 73 -7.44 13.98 8.31
CA GLU A 73 -6.81 13.15 9.32
C GLU A 73 -6.84 11.68 8.88
N LEU A 74 -5.68 11.15 8.54
CA LEU A 74 -5.50 9.73 8.22
C LEU A 74 -4.81 9.04 9.40
N PRO A 75 -5.41 7.95 9.95
CA PRO A 75 -4.67 7.14 10.90
C PRO A 75 -3.50 6.47 10.19
N ALA A 76 -2.53 5.97 10.96
CA ALA A 76 -1.56 5.05 10.40
C ALA A 76 -2.28 3.85 9.77
N ASP A 77 -1.68 3.29 8.73
CA ASP A 77 -2.28 2.21 7.98
C ASP A 77 -1.26 1.10 7.69
N SER A 78 -1.79 -0.07 7.38
CA SER A 78 -1.02 -1.28 7.12
C SER A 78 -0.20 -1.17 5.85
N ASP A 79 -0.64 -0.38 4.88
CA ASP A 79 -0.01 -0.22 3.58
C ASP A 79 1.25 0.65 3.68
N ASP A 80 1.11 1.89 4.18
CA ASP A 80 2.20 2.82 4.48
C ASP A 80 3.26 2.12 5.34
N THR A 81 2.82 1.46 6.40
CA THR A 81 3.70 0.68 7.28
C THR A 81 4.41 -0.43 6.52
N ALA A 82 3.70 -1.21 5.71
CA ALA A 82 4.30 -2.31 4.97
C ALA A 82 5.32 -1.84 3.93
N VAL A 83 4.99 -0.83 3.13
CA VAL A 83 5.87 -0.32 2.08
C VAL A 83 7.10 0.35 2.68
N MET A 84 6.92 1.30 3.61
CA MET A 84 8.04 2.06 4.16
C MET A 84 8.97 1.18 4.99
N LEU A 85 8.41 0.35 5.89
CA LEU A 85 9.22 -0.52 6.75
C LEU A 85 10.03 -1.53 5.96
N LEU A 86 9.45 -2.10 4.90
CA LEU A 86 10.15 -3.06 4.04
C LEU A 86 11.35 -2.42 3.35
N GLU A 87 11.16 -1.25 2.74
CA GLU A 87 12.23 -0.59 2.00
C GLU A 87 13.32 -0.03 2.94
N LEU A 88 12.95 0.51 4.11
CA LEU A 88 13.91 0.92 5.14
C LEU A 88 14.71 -0.26 5.70
N ALA A 89 14.07 -1.41 5.92
CA ALA A 89 14.77 -2.61 6.39
C ALA A 89 15.75 -3.15 5.33
N ARG A 90 15.37 -3.10 4.05
CA ARG A 90 16.26 -3.48 2.93
C ARG A 90 17.43 -2.53 2.75
N ALA A 91 17.23 -1.24 3.01
CA ALA A 91 18.29 -0.24 3.00
C ALA A 91 19.18 -0.28 4.26
N GLY A 92 18.88 -1.14 5.24
CA GLY A 92 19.63 -1.22 6.49
C GLY A 92 19.37 -0.07 7.46
N ARG A 93 18.40 0.81 7.18
CA ARG A 93 17.99 1.92 8.06
C ARG A 93 17.21 1.43 9.28
N VAL A 94 16.49 0.31 9.13
CA VAL A 94 15.80 -0.37 10.24
C VAL A 94 16.33 -1.79 10.36
N SER A 95 16.69 -2.20 11.58
CA SER A 95 17.20 -3.57 11.79
C SER A 95 16.11 -4.61 11.52
N ARG A 96 16.49 -5.83 11.10
CA ARG A 96 15.52 -6.92 10.86
C ARG A 96 14.71 -7.27 12.12
N THR A 97 15.33 -7.22 13.30
CA THR A 97 14.66 -7.48 14.58
C THR A 97 13.61 -6.42 14.89
N GLU A 98 13.96 -5.15 14.68
CA GLU A 98 13.05 -4.04 14.85
C GLU A 98 11.90 -4.09 13.85
N ALA A 99 12.17 -4.36 12.57
CA ALA A 99 11.15 -4.50 11.55
C ALA A 99 10.16 -5.64 11.88
N ARG A 100 10.67 -6.77 12.38
CA ARG A 100 9.80 -7.86 12.87
C ARG A 100 8.92 -7.41 14.03
N SER A 101 9.49 -6.69 14.99
CA SER A 101 8.74 -6.16 16.14
C SER A 101 7.64 -5.22 15.69
N VAL A 102 7.96 -4.24 14.83
CA VAL A 102 6.97 -3.30 14.28
C VAL A 102 5.87 -4.05 13.53
N ALA A 103 6.23 -4.95 12.60
CA ALA A 103 5.27 -5.72 11.82
C ALA A 103 4.28 -6.51 12.71
N CYS A 104 4.76 -7.16 13.78
CA CYS A 104 3.91 -7.89 14.72
C CYS A 104 2.96 -6.98 15.51
N HIS A 105 3.48 -5.86 16.05
CA HIS A 105 2.72 -5.00 16.98
C HIS A 105 1.79 -4.01 16.27
N THR A 106 2.05 -3.72 15.00
CA THR A 106 1.25 -2.81 14.18
C THR A 106 0.36 -3.63 13.26
N VAL A 107 0.82 -3.95 12.05
CA VAL A 107 0.08 -4.71 11.02
C VAL A 107 -0.54 -5.99 11.60
N GLY A 108 0.24 -6.78 12.34
CA GLY A 108 -0.22 -8.02 12.98
C GLY A 108 -1.32 -7.84 14.02
N ALA A 109 -1.58 -6.63 14.52
CA ALA A 109 -2.65 -6.34 15.47
C ALA A 109 -3.98 -5.92 14.78
N HIS A 110 -3.96 -5.63 13.47
CA HIS A 110 -5.08 -5.06 12.73
C HIS A 110 -5.62 -6.03 11.68
N ARG A 111 -6.66 -6.76 12.07
CA ARG A 111 -7.32 -7.79 11.26
C ARG A 111 -8.84 -7.65 11.33
N LEU A 112 -9.48 -8.02 10.23
CA LEU A 112 -10.92 -7.98 10.05
C LEU A 112 -11.57 -8.93 11.05
N ARG A 113 -12.33 -8.36 11.99
CA ARG A 113 -12.98 -9.14 13.06
C ARG A 113 -14.28 -9.81 12.60
N ARG A 114 -14.95 -9.21 11.63
CA ARG A 114 -16.25 -9.65 11.13
C ARG A 114 -16.38 -9.31 9.65
N VAL A 115 -16.97 -10.22 8.89
CA VAL A 115 -17.41 -9.98 7.52
C VAL A 115 -18.92 -9.68 7.55
N LEU A 116 -19.36 -8.68 6.79
CA LEU A 116 -20.78 -8.38 6.63
C LEU A 116 -21.46 -9.45 5.75
N ASP A 117 -22.73 -9.73 6.03
CA ASP A 117 -23.56 -10.63 5.24
C ASP A 117 -24.90 -9.95 4.90
N PRO A 118 -25.20 -9.68 3.61
CA PRO A 118 -24.35 -9.95 2.45
C PRO A 118 -23.13 -9.03 2.38
N GLY A 119 -22.00 -9.57 1.92
CA GLY A 119 -20.75 -8.84 1.70
C GLY A 119 -19.95 -9.39 0.53
N PRO A 120 -18.84 -8.74 0.13
CA PRO A 120 -17.99 -9.23 -0.95
C PRO A 120 -17.54 -10.69 -0.70
N PRO A 121 -17.67 -11.59 -1.69
CA PRO A 121 -17.50 -13.04 -1.49
C PRO A 121 -16.04 -13.46 -1.18
N TRP A 122 -15.10 -12.54 -1.39
CA TRP A 122 -13.68 -12.73 -1.16
C TRP A 122 -13.21 -12.30 0.23
N LEU A 123 -14.02 -11.57 0.98
CA LEU A 123 -13.65 -11.19 2.34
C LEU A 123 -13.65 -12.41 3.27
N ARG A 124 -12.68 -12.43 4.18
CA ARG A 124 -12.52 -13.45 5.21
C ARG A 124 -12.23 -12.77 6.54
N GLN A 125 -12.84 -13.29 7.60
CA GLN A 125 -12.42 -12.90 8.95
C GLN A 125 -10.93 -13.23 9.11
N GLY A 126 -10.18 -12.35 9.77
CA GLY A 126 -8.74 -12.49 9.96
C GLY A 126 -7.89 -11.77 8.90
N MET A 127 -8.44 -11.35 7.76
CA MET A 127 -7.67 -10.59 6.77
C MET A 127 -7.11 -9.29 7.36
N PHE A 128 -5.92 -8.88 6.93
CA PHE A 128 -5.37 -7.58 7.34
C PHE A 128 -6.25 -6.43 6.84
N THR A 129 -6.55 -5.48 7.73
CA THR A 129 -7.32 -4.28 7.39
C THR A 129 -6.39 -3.19 6.89
N THR A 130 -6.90 -2.28 6.06
CA THR A 130 -6.12 -1.14 5.59
C THR A 130 -5.72 -0.26 6.77
N TRP A 131 -6.69 0.19 7.59
CA TRP A 131 -6.43 1.18 8.65
C TRP A 131 -6.07 0.54 9.99
N HIS A 132 -5.16 1.17 10.75
CA HIS A 132 -4.83 0.80 12.13
C HIS A 132 -5.83 1.35 13.15
N ARG A 133 -7.12 1.01 13.01
CA ARG A 133 -8.16 1.44 13.95
C ARG A 133 -8.30 0.43 15.11
N ARG A 134 -8.51 0.94 16.33
CA ARG A 134 -8.86 0.14 17.52
C ARG A 134 -10.23 0.58 18.01
N GLY A 135 -11.24 -0.30 17.93
CA GLY A 135 -12.51 -0.11 18.65
C GLY A 135 -13.77 -0.19 17.80
N ALA A 136 -14.85 -0.66 18.45
CA ALA A 136 -16.16 -0.99 17.91
C ALA A 136 -17.04 0.25 17.58
N GLY A 137 -16.49 1.19 16.81
CA GLY A 137 -17.27 2.26 16.19
C GLY A 137 -18.00 1.76 14.94
N ARG A 138 -18.98 2.54 14.45
CA ARG A 138 -19.76 2.26 13.23
C ARG A 138 -18.94 2.27 11.93
N ASP A 139 -17.62 2.42 12.02
CA ASP A 139 -16.73 2.46 10.88
C ASP A 139 -16.39 1.04 10.45
N ILE A 140 -16.70 0.73 9.19
CA ILE A 140 -16.44 -0.56 8.57
C ILE A 140 -14.93 -0.70 8.37
N ASP A 141 -14.35 -1.74 8.96
CA ASP A 141 -12.97 -2.17 8.66
C ASP A 141 -12.87 -2.48 7.15
N LEU A 142 -12.24 -1.58 6.40
CA LEU A 142 -12.01 -1.77 4.97
C LEU A 142 -10.78 -2.64 4.75
N VAL A 143 -10.89 -3.53 3.77
CA VAL A 143 -9.79 -4.32 3.24
C VAL A 143 -9.54 -3.84 1.81
N ASP A 144 -8.28 -3.51 1.53
CA ASP A 144 -7.77 -3.20 0.21
C ASP A 144 -6.75 -4.29 -0.18
N LEU A 145 -6.96 -4.96 -1.32
CA LEU A 145 -6.10 -6.07 -1.71
C LEU A 145 -4.70 -5.61 -2.15
N THR A 146 -4.51 -4.36 -2.58
CA THR A 146 -3.16 -3.82 -2.83
C THR A 146 -2.42 -3.66 -1.50
N ALA A 147 -3.07 -3.03 -0.52
CA ALA A 147 -2.51 -2.86 0.83
C ALA A 147 -2.19 -4.21 1.49
N ALA A 148 -3.15 -5.15 1.45
CA ALA A 148 -2.99 -6.47 2.02
C ALA A 148 -1.86 -7.27 1.32
N THR A 149 -1.68 -7.06 0.01
CA THR A 149 -0.57 -7.67 -0.73
C THR A 149 0.78 -7.06 -0.34
N ASN A 150 0.86 -5.74 -0.11
CA ASN A 150 2.07 -5.10 0.43
C ASN A 150 2.41 -5.63 1.83
N VAL A 151 1.40 -5.86 2.68
CA VAL A 151 1.58 -6.53 3.99
C VAL A 151 2.18 -7.92 3.81
N LEU A 152 1.63 -8.75 2.92
CA LEU A 152 2.19 -10.08 2.65
C LEU A 152 3.66 -10.00 2.20
N ALA A 153 4.00 -9.02 1.34
CA ALA A 153 5.37 -8.79 0.90
C ALA A 153 6.32 -8.47 2.08
N LEU A 154 5.89 -7.61 3.01
CA LEU A 154 6.62 -7.32 4.24
C LEU A 154 6.81 -8.60 5.08
N LEU A 155 5.72 -9.30 5.41
CA LEU A 155 5.75 -10.45 6.31
C LEU A 155 6.60 -11.60 5.75
N TYR A 156 6.51 -11.88 4.46
CA TYR A 156 7.34 -12.91 3.83
C TYR A 156 8.82 -12.54 3.84
N SER A 157 9.17 -11.29 3.52
CA SER A 157 10.57 -10.85 3.54
C SER A 157 11.21 -10.91 4.94
N LEU A 158 10.39 -10.73 5.99
CA LEU A 158 10.80 -10.80 7.38
C LEU A 158 10.76 -12.22 7.97
N GLY A 159 10.24 -13.22 7.25
CA GLY A 159 10.08 -14.58 7.76
C GLY A 159 9.01 -14.66 8.86
N LEU A 160 7.87 -14.03 8.63
CA LEU A 160 6.73 -13.91 9.55
C LEU A 160 5.44 -14.53 8.98
N GLN A 161 5.56 -15.56 8.15
CA GLN A 161 4.43 -16.21 7.49
C GLN A 161 3.45 -16.88 8.48
N GLN A 162 3.92 -17.17 9.70
CA GLN A 162 3.13 -17.83 10.76
C GLN A 162 2.26 -16.85 11.57
N ILE A 163 2.27 -15.55 11.25
CA ILE A 163 1.41 -14.58 11.94
C ILE A 163 -0.05 -14.82 11.54
N PRO A 164 -1.01 -14.87 12.49
CA PRO A 164 -2.43 -14.95 12.17
C PRO A 164 -2.84 -13.81 11.23
N GLY A 165 -3.65 -14.11 10.22
CA GLY A 165 -4.03 -13.20 9.16
C GLY A 165 -3.30 -13.44 7.84
N VAL A 166 -2.13 -14.09 7.84
CA VAL A 166 -1.42 -14.42 6.59
C VAL A 166 -2.22 -15.39 5.72
N GLU A 167 -2.68 -16.50 6.31
CA GLU A 167 -3.44 -17.53 5.57
C GLU A 167 -4.80 -16.98 5.11
N GLU A 168 -5.49 -16.24 5.97
CA GLU A 168 -6.79 -15.64 5.66
C GLU A 168 -6.66 -14.59 4.56
N THR A 169 -5.59 -13.79 4.58
CA THR A 169 -5.31 -12.81 3.52
C THR A 169 -4.95 -13.49 2.20
N LEU A 170 -4.15 -14.56 2.20
CA LEU A 170 -3.85 -15.32 0.98
C LEU A 170 -5.11 -15.98 0.38
N ALA A 171 -5.96 -16.56 1.23
CA ALA A 171 -7.22 -17.15 0.79
C ALA A 171 -8.18 -16.10 0.25
N GLY A 172 -8.29 -14.96 0.91
CA GLY A 172 -9.11 -13.83 0.47
C GLY A 172 -8.60 -13.22 -0.83
N LEU A 173 -7.28 -13.05 -0.96
CA LEU A 173 -6.63 -12.59 -2.19
C LEU A 173 -6.93 -13.55 -3.35
N THR A 174 -6.69 -14.86 -3.17
CA THR A 174 -6.97 -15.87 -4.20
C THR A 174 -8.44 -15.86 -4.62
N THR A 175 -9.36 -15.79 -3.65
CA THR A 175 -10.80 -15.71 -3.92
C THR A 175 -11.17 -14.41 -4.63
N GLY A 176 -10.56 -13.29 -4.25
CA GLY A 176 -10.81 -11.96 -4.84
C GLY A 176 -10.39 -11.89 -6.30
N LEU A 177 -9.19 -12.37 -6.61
CA LEU A 177 -8.68 -12.45 -7.98
C LEU A 177 -9.57 -13.38 -8.84
N GLY A 178 -9.97 -14.53 -8.30
CA GLY A 178 -10.89 -15.46 -8.98
C GLY A 178 -12.30 -14.90 -9.19
N TRP A 179 -12.83 -14.17 -8.20
CA TRP A 179 -14.14 -13.50 -8.31
C TRP A 179 -14.14 -12.35 -9.31
N ALA A 180 -13.05 -11.58 -9.36
CA ALA A 180 -12.91 -10.49 -10.31
C ALA A 180 -12.87 -11.01 -11.75
N ALA A 181 -12.16 -12.13 -11.98
CA ALA A 181 -12.10 -12.82 -13.26
C ALA A 181 -11.89 -11.83 -14.43
N SER A 182 -12.80 -11.80 -15.40
CA SER A 182 -12.77 -10.90 -16.57
C SER A 182 -13.49 -9.56 -16.38
N SER A 183 -13.94 -9.23 -15.15
CA SER A 183 -14.73 -8.03 -14.89
C SER A 183 -13.85 -6.87 -14.39
N ALA A 184 -13.67 -5.86 -15.24
CA ALA A 184 -12.89 -4.68 -14.88
C ALA A 184 -13.44 -3.93 -13.65
N ALA A 185 -14.77 -3.82 -13.54
CA ALA A 185 -15.42 -3.20 -12.38
C ALA A 185 -15.11 -3.96 -11.06
N ARG A 186 -15.04 -5.29 -11.12
CA ARG A 186 -14.67 -6.09 -9.95
C ARG A 186 -13.21 -5.91 -9.58
N TRP A 187 -12.30 -5.89 -10.56
CA TRP A 187 -10.89 -5.57 -10.33
C TRP A 187 -10.71 -4.20 -9.67
N GLN A 188 -11.41 -3.18 -10.14
CA GLN A 188 -11.42 -1.85 -9.50
C GLN A 188 -11.94 -1.90 -8.06
N SER A 189 -12.92 -2.77 -7.77
CA SER A 189 -13.46 -2.90 -6.42
C SER A 189 -12.55 -3.62 -5.42
N LEU A 190 -11.49 -4.29 -5.87
CA LEU A 190 -10.56 -5.02 -4.99
C LEU A 190 -9.63 -4.10 -4.20
N SER A 191 -9.38 -2.88 -4.70
CA SER A 191 -8.43 -1.94 -4.13
C SER A 191 -9.05 -0.55 -4.03
N PRO A 192 -9.91 -0.30 -3.01
CA PRO A 192 -10.66 0.94 -2.89
C PRO A 192 -9.80 2.21 -2.90
N PHE A 193 -8.54 2.15 -2.44
CA PHE A 193 -7.65 3.31 -2.34
C PHE A 193 -6.69 3.43 -3.53
N TYR A 194 -6.88 2.61 -4.57
CA TYR A 194 -6.05 2.62 -5.77
C TYR A 194 -6.94 2.76 -7.01
N PRO A 195 -6.91 3.92 -7.69
CA PRO A 195 -7.79 4.16 -8.84
C PRO A 195 -7.44 3.28 -10.05
N GLU A 196 -6.22 2.77 -10.11
CA GLU A 196 -5.70 1.95 -11.22
C GLU A 196 -5.44 0.51 -10.73
N PRO A 197 -6.14 -0.51 -11.26
CA PRO A 197 -5.90 -1.91 -10.89
C PRO A 197 -4.48 -2.42 -11.19
N ASP A 198 -3.71 -1.73 -12.04
CA ASP A 198 -2.28 -2.02 -12.24
C ASP A 198 -1.46 -1.87 -10.95
N GLU A 199 -1.90 -1.06 -9.97
CA GLU A 199 -1.22 -0.95 -8.67
C GLU A 199 -1.31 -2.27 -7.89
N LEU A 200 -2.45 -2.96 -7.94
CA LEU A 200 -2.56 -4.32 -7.41
C LEU A 200 -1.64 -5.28 -8.15
N ALA A 201 -1.56 -5.20 -9.49
CA ALA A 201 -0.64 -6.03 -10.28
C ALA A 201 0.83 -5.81 -9.87
N ARG A 202 1.24 -4.56 -9.63
CA ARG A 202 2.58 -4.22 -9.13
C ARG A 202 2.83 -4.75 -7.73
N ALA A 203 1.86 -4.66 -6.83
CA ALA A 203 1.96 -5.24 -5.49
C ALA A 203 2.09 -6.76 -5.55
N LEU A 204 1.33 -7.44 -6.42
CA LEU A 204 1.39 -8.89 -6.62
C LEU A 204 2.77 -9.34 -7.14
N ASP A 205 3.32 -8.64 -8.14
CA ASP A 205 4.68 -8.89 -8.62
C ASP A 205 5.71 -8.70 -7.52
N HIS A 206 5.55 -7.64 -6.72
CA HIS A 206 6.47 -7.37 -5.62
C HIS A 206 6.40 -8.43 -4.52
N ALA A 207 5.19 -8.84 -4.13
CA ALA A 207 4.97 -9.92 -3.17
C ALA A 207 5.56 -11.25 -3.68
N THR A 208 5.45 -11.53 -4.98
CA THR A 208 6.11 -12.69 -5.62
C THR A 208 7.63 -12.64 -5.43
N GLN A 209 8.24 -11.48 -5.67
CA GLN A 209 9.68 -11.27 -5.45
C GLN A 209 10.09 -11.41 -3.97
N CYS A 210 9.17 -11.15 -3.04
CA CYS A 210 9.36 -11.39 -1.61
C CYS A 210 9.16 -12.86 -1.20
N GLY A 211 8.78 -13.74 -2.12
CA GLY A 211 8.59 -15.17 -1.87
C GLY A 211 7.14 -15.62 -1.65
N VAL A 212 6.16 -14.74 -1.86
CA VAL A 212 4.74 -15.14 -1.86
C VAL A 212 4.44 -15.92 -3.14
N ARG A 213 3.90 -17.13 -3.02
CA ARG A 213 3.68 -18.03 -4.17
C ARG A 213 2.29 -17.85 -4.77
N GLY A 214 2.14 -18.18 -6.05
CA GLY A 214 0.84 -18.26 -6.73
C GLY A 214 0.22 -16.94 -7.16
N LEU A 215 0.96 -15.83 -7.17
CA LEU A 215 0.42 -14.50 -7.47
C LEU A 215 0.62 -14.04 -8.93
N THR A 216 1.52 -14.68 -9.68
CA THR A 216 1.94 -14.24 -11.02
C THR A 216 0.78 -14.19 -12.02
N ASP A 217 -0.12 -15.17 -11.99
CA ASP A 217 -1.26 -15.19 -12.91
C ASP A 217 -2.27 -14.08 -12.59
N GLY A 218 -2.43 -13.73 -11.31
CA GLY A 218 -3.25 -12.60 -10.86
C GLY A 218 -2.73 -11.27 -11.42
N ALA A 219 -1.42 -11.03 -11.31
CA ALA A 219 -0.80 -9.82 -11.83
C ALA A 219 -0.95 -9.70 -13.37
N ARG A 220 -0.79 -10.82 -14.08
CA ARG A 220 -1.00 -10.87 -15.54
C ARG A 220 -2.45 -10.56 -15.91
N THR A 221 -3.40 -11.19 -15.23
CA THR A 221 -4.83 -11.03 -15.50
C THR A 221 -5.29 -9.59 -15.22
N ALA A 222 -4.85 -9.00 -14.10
CA ALA A 222 -5.14 -7.61 -13.75
C ALA A 222 -4.77 -6.64 -14.90
N ARG A 223 -3.57 -6.78 -15.46
CA ARG A 223 -3.09 -5.92 -16.56
C ARG A 223 -3.83 -6.14 -17.88
N GLN A 224 -4.27 -7.37 -18.13
CA GLN A 224 -5.03 -7.70 -19.34
C GLN A 224 -6.47 -7.17 -19.28
N VAL A 225 -7.13 -7.32 -18.14
CA VAL A 225 -8.55 -6.94 -17.97
C VAL A 225 -8.68 -5.44 -17.69
N CYS A 226 -7.72 -4.85 -16.98
CA CYS A 226 -7.70 -3.46 -16.59
C CYS A 226 -6.39 -2.80 -17.04
N PRO A 227 -6.23 -2.55 -18.35
CA PRO A 227 -5.08 -1.78 -18.83
C PRO A 227 -5.12 -0.40 -18.17
N ARG A 228 -3.96 -0.01 -17.63
CA ARG A 228 -3.79 1.26 -16.93
C ARG A 228 -4.23 2.44 -17.80
N GLN A 229 -5.10 3.28 -17.28
CA GLN A 229 -5.62 4.45 -18.00
C GLN A 229 -4.80 5.70 -17.69
N SER A 230 -4.47 5.90 -16.42
CA SER A 230 -3.67 7.03 -15.95
C SER A 230 -2.29 6.58 -15.49
N LEU A 231 -1.24 6.95 -16.24
CA LEU A 231 0.13 6.58 -15.89
C LEU A 231 0.61 7.23 -14.58
N ASP A 232 0.12 8.41 -14.24
CA ASP A 232 0.56 9.17 -13.07
C ASP A 232 -0.30 8.94 -11.83
N ALA A 233 -1.51 8.37 -11.93
CA ALA A 233 -2.37 8.12 -10.76
C ALA A 233 -1.78 7.05 -9.81
N VAL A 234 -1.65 7.37 -8.53
CA VAL A 234 -0.98 6.51 -7.55
C VAL A 234 -1.99 5.87 -6.59
N CYS A 235 -2.70 6.70 -5.84
CA CYS A 235 -3.68 6.28 -4.84
C CYS A 235 -4.77 7.36 -4.71
N SER A 236 -5.81 7.06 -3.94
CA SER A 236 -6.96 7.94 -3.76
C SER A 236 -7.61 7.73 -2.40
N MET A 237 -8.62 8.55 -2.09
CA MET A 237 -9.62 8.15 -1.12
C MET A 237 -10.41 6.93 -1.63
N ALA A 238 -11.16 6.28 -0.74
CA ALA A 238 -11.93 5.10 -1.09
C ALA A 238 -12.88 5.38 -2.28
N TYR A 239 -12.65 4.67 -3.38
CA TYR A 239 -13.41 4.70 -4.63
C TYR A 239 -13.50 6.06 -5.34
N GLY A 240 -12.59 7.00 -5.06
CA GLY A 240 -12.62 8.27 -5.77
C GLY A 240 -11.77 9.38 -5.17
N PRO A 241 -11.97 10.62 -5.67
CA PRO A 241 -11.12 11.73 -5.34
C PRO A 241 -11.19 12.14 -3.86
N PRO A 242 -10.14 12.82 -3.35
CA PRO A 242 -8.92 13.21 -4.05
C PRO A 242 -8.07 12.04 -4.54
N ILE A 243 -7.42 12.24 -5.70
CA ILE A 243 -6.47 11.30 -6.29
C ILE A 243 -5.08 11.91 -6.24
N TRP A 244 -4.10 11.15 -5.76
CA TRP A 244 -2.69 11.49 -5.83
C TRP A 244 -2.12 11.07 -7.17
N HIS A 245 -1.46 12.00 -7.85
CA HIS A 245 -0.76 11.77 -9.11
C HIS A 245 0.73 12.06 -8.93
N SER A 246 1.62 11.28 -9.53
CA SER A 246 3.06 11.54 -9.55
C SER A 246 3.65 11.20 -10.92
N SER A 247 3.97 12.25 -11.69
CA SER A 247 4.72 12.14 -12.94
C SER A 247 6.11 11.57 -12.71
N ASP A 248 6.71 11.86 -11.55
CA ASP A 248 8.06 11.45 -11.20
C ASP A 248 8.10 9.94 -10.93
N LEU A 249 7.16 9.42 -10.14
CA LEU A 249 7.01 7.97 -9.94
C LEU A 249 6.72 7.26 -11.28
N ALA A 250 5.86 7.84 -12.13
CA ALA A 250 5.59 7.29 -13.45
C ALA A 250 6.85 7.26 -14.34
N ALA A 251 7.70 8.30 -14.29
CA ALA A 251 8.96 8.34 -15.01
C ALA A 251 9.95 7.28 -14.49
N ILE A 252 10.07 7.12 -13.17
CA ILE A 252 10.90 6.08 -12.55
C ILE A 252 10.48 4.70 -13.04
N ARG A 253 9.18 4.39 -13.00
CA ARG A 253 8.59 3.12 -13.44
C ARG A 253 8.81 2.78 -14.91
N ARG A 254 9.07 3.77 -15.78
CA ARG A 254 9.41 3.53 -17.19
C ARG A 254 10.87 3.14 -17.42
N THR A 255 11.73 3.41 -16.43
CA THR A 255 13.18 3.19 -16.53
C THR A 255 13.69 2.12 -15.55
N ALA A 256 12.77 1.49 -14.82
CA ALA A 256 13.02 0.42 -13.87
C ALA A 256 12.68 -0.93 -14.52
#